data_AF-A0A832MNH0-F1
#
_entry.id   AF-A0A832MNH0-F1
#
_cell.length_a   1.000
_cell.length_b   1.000
_cell.length_c   1.000
_cell.angle_alpha   90.00
_cell.angle_beta   90.00
_cell.angle_gamma   90.00
#
_symmetry.space_group_name_H-M   'P 1'
#
loop_
_entity.id
_entity.type
_entity.pdbx_description
1 polymer ?
#
loop_
_entity_poly.entity_id
_entity_poly.type
_entity_poly.pdbx_seq_one_letter_code
_entity_poly.pdbx_strand_id
1 'polypeptide(L)'
;MIALTIYSISLLISSYVIAAVKDRWQQLMAWASLSNKVSMMMLLIAHALKDANLIDVFFFYAILNSAGVIFMAFYFSKEGV
;
A
#
# COMPACT_ATOMS: atom_id res chain seq x y z
N MET A 1 -0.78 -18.70 -7.06
CA MET A 1 0.57 -18.59 -7.65
C MET A 1 0.66 -17.47 -8.69
N ILE A 2 -0.07 -17.53 -9.81
CA ILE A 2 -0.04 -16.49 -10.86
C ILE A 2 -0.36 -15.08 -10.33
N ALA A 3 -1.39 -14.95 -9.50
CA ALA A 3 -1.76 -13.66 -8.90
C ALA A 3 -0.64 -13.04 -8.04
N LEU A 4 0.07 -13.85 -7.25
CA LEU A 4 1.21 -13.37 -6.44
C LEU A 4 2.32 -12.80 -7.32
N THR A 5 2.65 -13.49 -8.42
CA THR A 5 3.68 -13.01 -9.36
C THR A 5 3.30 -11.68 -10.01
N ILE A 6 2.04 -11.51 -10.42
CA ILE A 6 1.54 -10.25 -10.98
C ILE A 6 1.65 -9.11 -9.96
N TYR A 7 1.25 -9.36 -8.71
CA TYR A 7 1.34 -8.36 -7.64
C TYR A 7 2.79 -8.01 -7.29
N SER A 8 3.71 -8.98 -7.27
CA SER A 8 5.14 -8.71 -7.05
C SER A 8 5.75 -7.80 -8.13
N ILE A 9 5.43 -8.02 -9.40
CA ILE A 9 5.88 -7.16 -10.51
C ILE A 9 5.27 -5.75 -10.37
N SER A 10 3.98 -5.68 -10.03
CA SER A 10 3.29 -4.40 -9.78
C SER A 10 3.93 -3.61 -8.63
N LEU A 11 4.43 -4.30 -7.60
CA LEU A 11 5.10 -3.71 -6.46
C LEU A 11 6.42 -3.04 -6.87
N LEU A 12 7.22 -3.72 -7.71
CA LEU A 12 8.47 -3.17 -8.25
C LEU A 12 8.23 -1.92 -9.10
N ILE A 13 7.20 -1.95 -9.96
CA ILE A 13 6.82 -0.78 -10.77
C ILE A 13 6.40 0.38 -9.87
N SER A 14 5.61 0.09 -8.82
CA SER A 14 5.14 1.12 -7.89
C SER A 14 6.28 1.75 -7.09
N SER A 15 7.27 0.96 -6.65
CA SER A 15 8.45 1.49 -5.97
C SER A 15 9.31 2.37 -6.89
N TYR A 16 9.42 2.03 -8.17
CA TYR A 16 10.11 2.88 -9.15
C TYR A 16 9.40 4.22 -9.33
N VAL A 17 8.06 4.21 -9.44
CA VAL A 17 7.25 5.43 -9.57
C VAL A 17 7.41 6.35 -8.36
N ILE A 18 7.43 5.80 -7.13
CA ILE A 18 7.65 6.58 -5.91
C ILE A 18 8.99 7.33 -5.96
N ALA A 19 10.06 6.66 -6.43
CA ALA A 19 11.39 7.28 -6.54
C ALA A 19 11.48 8.33 -7.67
N ALA A 20 10.70 8.17 -8.74
CA ALA A 20 10.73 9.05 -9.91
C ALA A 20 9.89 10.33 -9.74
N VAL A 21 8.80 10.27 -8.98
CA VAL A 21 7.86 11.38 -8.81
C VAL A 21 8.42 12.40 -7.81
N LYS A 22 8.37 13.70 -8.17
CA LYS A 22 8.81 14.82 -7.32
C LYS A 22 7.67 15.58 -6.62
N ASP A 23 6.47 15.52 -7.19
CA ASP A 23 5.30 16.18 -6.62
C ASP A 23 4.81 15.44 -5.36
N ARG A 24 4.57 16.19 -4.27
CA ARG A 24 4.24 15.60 -2.95
C ARG A 24 2.89 14.88 -2.95
N TRP A 25 1.90 15.39 -3.69
CA TRP A 25 0.58 14.75 -3.80
C TRP A 25 0.64 13.48 -4.62
N GLN A 26 1.37 13.50 -5.73
CA GLN A 26 1.61 12.30 -6.54
C GLN A 26 2.43 11.25 -5.77
N GLN A 27 3.42 11.66 -4.96
CA GLN A 27 4.14 10.76 -4.06
C GLN A 27 3.20 10.10 -3.05
N LEU A 28 2.31 10.88 -2.41
CA LEU A 28 1.33 10.33 -1.46
C LEU A 28 0.42 9.29 -2.11
N MET A 29 -0.07 9.57 -3.32
CA MET A 29 -0.89 8.64 -4.09
C MET A 29 -0.11 7.37 -4.46
N ALA A 30 1.17 7.51 -4.81
CA ALA A 30 2.03 6.37 -5.11
C ALA A 30 2.29 5.50 -3.86
N TRP A 31 2.51 6.12 -2.69
CA TRP A 31 2.62 5.43 -1.41
C TRP A 31 1.32 4.70 -1.02
N ALA A 32 0.17 5.35 -1.18
CA ALA A 32 -1.13 4.73 -0.95
C ALA A 32 -1.38 3.54 -1.90
N SER A 33 -0.97 3.66 -3.16
CA SER A 33 -1.06 2.56 -4.13
C SER A 33 -0.16 1.38 -3.75
N LEU A 34 1.07 1.66 -3.29
CA LEU A 34 2.02 0.65 -2.84
C LEU A 34 1.49 -0.10 -1.61
N SER A 35 1.01 0.61 -0.58
CA SER A 35 0.50 -0.01 0.64
C SER A 35 -0.71 -0.91 0.37
N ASN A 36 -1.60 -0.49 -0.53
CA ASN A 36 -2.73 -1.32 -0.94
C ASN A 36 -2.27 -2.62 -1.64
N LYS A 37 -1.27 -2.54 -2.53
CA LYS A 37 -0.69 -3.73 -3.19
C LYS A 37 -0.03 -4.68 -2.19
N VAL A 38 0.69 -4.13 -1.21
CA VAL A 38 1.30 -4.92 -0.13
C VAL A 38 0.21 -5.62 0.70
N SER A 39 -0.88 -4.92 1.04
CA SER A 39 -2.00 -5.50 1.78
C SER A 39 -2.65 -6.66 1.01
N MET A 40 -2.87 -6.51 -0.31
CA MET A 40 -3.39 -7.59 -1.14
C MET A 40 -2.44 -8.77 -1.23
N MET A 41 -1.14 -8.53 -1.25
CA MET A 41 -0.15 -9.59 -1.22
C MET A 41 -0.22 -10.38 0.09
N MET A 42 -0.39 -9.71 1.24
CA MET A 42 -0.61 -10.39 2.53
C MET A 42 -1.88 -11.25 2.52
N LEU A 43 -2.99 -10.73 1.98
CA LEU A 43 -4.24 -11.47 1.87
C LEU A 43 -4.09 -12.72 1.00
N LEU A 44 -3.41 -12.59 -0.14
CA LEU A 44 -3.13 -13.72 -1.04
C LEU A 44 -2.24 -14.77 -0.40
N ILE A 45 -1.24 -14.36 0.40
CA ILE A 45 -0.38 -15.27 1.16
C ILE A 45 -1.19 -15.96 2.27
N ALA A 46 -1.99 -15.21 3.03
CA ALA A 46 -2.86 -15.75 4.07
C ALA A 46 -3.78 -16.84 3.51
N HIS A 47 -4.40 -16.56 2.35
CA HIS A 47 -5.23 -17.52 1.64
C HIS A 47 -4.45 -18.76 1.17
N ALA A 48 -3.24 -18.57 0.61
CA ALA A 48 -2.42 -19.68 0.14
C ALA A 48 -1.95 -20.60 1.28
N LEU A 49 -1.64 -20.02 2.45
CA LEU A 49 -1.20 -20.76 3.65
C LEU A 49 -2.37 -21.25 4.52
N LYS A 50 -3.60 -20.81 4.23
CA LYS A 50 -4.80 -21.05 5.06
C LYS A 50 -4.63 -20.63 6.52
N ASP A 51 -3.88 -19.56 6.74
CA ASP A 51 -3.58 -19.04 8.07
C ASP A 51 -4.50 -17.84 8.40
N ALA A 52 -5.36 -18.03 9.39
CA ALA A 52 -6.30 -17.00 9.83
C ALA A 52 -5.61 -15.82 10.53
N ASN A 53 -4.47 -16.04 11.19
CA ASN A 53 -3.76 -14.95 11.88
C ASN A 53 -3.21 -13.93 10.88
N LEU A 54 -2.78 -14.40 9.70
CA LEU A 54 -2.33 -13.52 8.62
C LEU A 54 -3.46 -12.66 8.04
N ILE A 55 -4.72 -13.10 8.13
CA ILE A 55 -5.89 -12.30 7.74
C ILE A 55 -6.08 -11.14 8.72
N ASP A 56 -5.93 -11.39 10.02
CA ASP A 56 -6.00 -10.35 11.04
C ASP A 56 -4.88 -9.31 10.86
N VAL A 57 -3.65 -9.76 10.62
CA VAL A 57 -2.51 -8.87 10.31
C VAL A 57 -2.79 -8.03 9.07
N PHE A 58 -3.34 -8.63 8.00
CA PHE A 58 -3.77 -7.89 6.82
C PHE A 58 -4.79 -6.79 7.17
N PHE A 59 -5.80 -7.12 7.98
CA PHE A 59 -6.86 -6.19 8.35
C PHE A 59 -6.32 -4.98 9.13
N PHE A 60 -5.51 -5.22 10.16
CA PHE A 60 -4.89 -4.14 10.93
C PHE A 60 -3.93 -3.31 10.08
N TYR A 61 -3.14 -3.94 9.23
CA TYR A 61 -2.23 -3.25 8.31
C TYR A 61 -2.99 -2.34 7.33
N ALA A 62 -4.10 -2.81 6.76
CA ALA A 62 -4.92 -2.02 5.84
C ALA A 62 -5.49 -0.76 6.52
N ILE A 63 -6.05 -0.91 7.73
CA ILE A 63 -6.62 0.21 8.50
C ILE A 63 -5.54 1.25 8.83
N LEU A 64 -4.38 0.81 9.34
CA LEU A 64 -3.28 1.71 9.70
C LEU A 64 -2.77 2.49 8.48
N ASN A 65 -2.67 1.84 7.32
CA ASN A 65 -2.27 2.53 6.09
C ASN A 65 -3.31 3.56 5.65
N SER A 66 -4.60 3.23 5.67
CA SER A 66 -5.66 4.18 5.33
C SER A 66 -5.62 5.40 6.26
N ALA A 67 -5.48 5.18 7.57
CA ALA A 67 -5.35 6.27 8.53
C ALA A 67 -4.10 7.13 8.28
N GLY A 68 -2.95 6.51 8.01
CA GLY A 68 -1.71 7.20 7.68
C GLY A 68 -1.81 8.07 6.42
N VAL A 69 -2.44 7.56 5.35
CA VAL A 69 -2.65 8.32 4.11
C VAL A 69 -3.59 9.51 4.34
N ILE A 70 -4.69 9.32 5.08
CA ILE A 70 -5.62 10.40 5.44
C ILE A 70 -4.91 11.48 6.27
N PHE A 71 -4.12 11.07 7.26
CA PHE A 71 -3.35 11.98 8.10
C PHE A 71 -2.35 12.80 7.29
N MET A 72 -1.58 12.16 6.40
CA MET A 72 -0.63 12.84 5.53
C MET A 72 -1.32 13.79 4.54
N ALA A 73 -2.46 13.39 3.98
CA ALA A 73 -3.27 14.27 3.12
C ALA A 73 -3.76 15.51 3.87
N PHE A 74 -4.24 15.33 5.10
CA PHE A 74 -4.64 16.45 5.96
C PHE A 74 -3.46 17.36 6.27
N TYR A 75 -2.30 16.79 6.62
CA TYR A 75 -1.08 17.55 6.89
C TYR A 75 -0.64 18.39 5.68
N PHE A 76 -0.57 17.80 4.48
CA PHE A 76 -0.25 18.54 3.25
C PHE A 76 -1.29 19.61 2.89
N SER A 77 -2.56 19.39 3.21
CA SER A 77 -3.60 20.41 3.00
C SER A 77 -3.42 21.64 3.89
N LYS A 78 -2.79 21.47 5.07
CA LYS A 78 -2.53 22.54 6.05
C LYS A 78 -1.24 23.30 5.77
N GLU A 79 -0.21 22.66 5.21
CA GLU A 79 1.02 23.34 4.75
C GLU A 79 0.80 24.20 3.50
N GLY A 80 -0.28 23.96 2.75
CA GLY A 80 -0.65 24.72 1.55
C GLY A 80 -1.42 26.03 1.79
N VAL A 81 -1.60 26.44 3.06
CA VAL A 81 -2.19 27.71 3.51
C VAL A 81 -1.11 28.53 4.20
#